data_AF-A0A7S0MCY5-F1
#
_entry.id   AF-A0A7S0MCY5-F1
#
_cell.length_a   1.000
_cell.length_b   1.000
_cell.length_c   1.000
_cell.angle_alpha   90.00
_cell.angle_beta   90.00
_cell.angle_gamma   90.00
#
_symmetry.space_group_name_H-M   'P 1'
#
loop_
_entity.id
_entity.type
_entity.pdbx_description
1 polymer ?
#
loop_
_entity_poly.entity_id
_entity_poly.type
_entity_poly.pdbx_seq_one_letter_code
_entity_poly.pdbx_strand_id
1 'polypeptide(L)'
;RGGIVHSFTGTREEMEALVGLGLLIGINGCGLKTPELLAMAAAVPLDSLVVETDAPWCDIRPTHAGHAHVRTQWETVKPEKFVPGRMVKNRTEPSHVLQVVEVLAGGGGGGRAGLPGLED
;
A
#
# COMPACT_ATOMS: atom_id res chain seq x y z
N ARG A 1 13.13 -22.61 0.69
CA ARG A 1 13.15 -21.56 -0.36
C ARG A 1 12.02 -20.60 -0.02
N GLY A 2 12.24 -19.29 -0.06
CA GLY A 2 11.20 -18.27 0.18
C GLY A 2 11.04 -17.38 -1.06
N GLY A 3 9.91 -16.68 -1.15
CA GLY A 3 9.59 -15.79 -2.27
C GLY A 3 8.50 -14.78 -1.91
N ILE A 4 8.44 -13.71 -2.69
CA ILE A 4 7.43 -12.64 -2.55
C ILE A 4 6.68 -12.56 -3.86
N VAL A 5 5.35 -12.57 -3.79
CA VAL A 5 4.50 -12.21 -4.92
C VAL A 5 4.34 -10.70 -4.89
N HIS A 6 5.19 -10.03 -5.67
CA HIS A 6 5.26 -8.57 -5.79
C HIS A 6 3.99 -7.97 -6.41
N SER A 7 3.61 -6.78 -5.95
CA SER A 7 2.53 -5.94 -6.48
C SER A 7 1.23 -6.72 -6.69
N PHE A 8 0.80 -7.45 -5.66
CA PHE A 8 -0.34 -8.33 -5.73
C PHE A 8 -1.66 -7.55 -5.86
N THR A 9 -2.45 -7.91 -6.87
CA THR A 9 -3.79 -7.35 -7.15
C THR A 9 -4.80 -8.44 -7.48
N GLY A 10 -4.55 -9.66 -7.00
CA GLY A 10 -5.44 -10.81 -7.19
C GLY A 10 -6.58 -10.86 -6.15
N THR A 11 -7.33 -11.95 -6.16
CA THR A 11 -8.44 -12.16 -5.23
C THR A 11 -7.94 -12.61 -3.85
N ARG A 12 -8.86 -12.63 -2.86
CA ARG A 12 -8.56 -13.17 -1.52
C ARG A 12 -8.21 -14.65 -1.58
N GLU A 13 -8.91 -15.43 -2.40
CA GLU A 13 -8.70 -16.86 -2.56
C GLU A 13 -7.31 -17.15 -3.17
N GLU A 14 -6.90 -16.35 -4.16
CA GLU A 14 -5.54 -16.43 -4.73
C GLU A 14 -4.48 -16.07 -3.69
N MET A 15 -4.71 -15.02 -2.91
CA MET A 15 -3.83 -14.60 -1.82
C MET A 15 -3.64 -15.72 -0.79
N GLU A 16 -4.74 -16.31 -0.31
CA GLU A 16 -4.72 -17.40 0.67
C GLU A 16 -3.98 -18.64 0.15
N ALA A 17 -4.18 -18.98 -1.13
CA ALA A 17 -3.46 -20.09 -1.77
C ALA A 17 -1.95 -19.82 -1.82
N LEU A 18 -1.52 -18.59 -2.15
CA LEU A 18 -0.11 -18.20 -2.21
C LEU A 18 0.54 -18.19 -0.82
N VAL A 19 -0.16 -17.68 0.20
CA VAL A 19 0.28 -17.74 1.60
C VAL A 19 0.40 -19.20 2.05
N GLY A 20 -0.54 -20.08 1.66
CA GLY A 20 -0.48 -21.51 1.95
C GLY A 20 0.73 -22.23 1.34
N LEU A 21 1.34 -21.67 0.28
CA LEU A 21 2.60 -22.14 -0.31
C LEU A 21 3.84 -21.57 0.39
N GLY A 22 3.66 -20.72 1.42
CA GLY A 22 4.74 -20.06 2.14
C GLY A 22 5.33 -18.84 1.41
N LEU A 23 4.56 -18.21 0.53
CA LEU A 23 4.97 -16.98 -0.16
C LEU A 23 4.45 -15.75 0.59
N LEU A 24 5.24 -14.67 0.58
CA LEU A 24 4.82 -13.35 1.07
C LEU A 24 4.08 -12.59 -0.02
N ILE A 25 3.24 -11.63 0.38
CA ILE A 25 2.37 -10.85 -0.51
C ILE A 25 2.79 -9.37 -0.47
N GLY A 26 3.25 -8.85 -1.61
CA GLY A 26 3.62 -7.45 -1.77
C GLY A 26 2.40 -6.59 -2.08
N ILE A 27 2.15 -5.56 -1.26
CA ILE A 27 1.04 -4.61 -1.44
C ILE A 27 1.60 -3.19 -1.67
N ASN A 28 1.06 -2.53 -2.69
CA ASN A 28 1.28 -1.12 -3.02
C ASN A 28 -0.05 -0.42 -3.33
N GLY A 29 -0.03 0.84 -3.77
CA GLY A 29 -1.26 1.58 -4.07
C GLY A 29 -2.12 0.99 -5.21
N CYS A 30 -1.59 0.12 -6.07
CA CYS A 30 -2.38 -0.62 -7.05
C CYS A 30 -3.27 -1.70 -6.39
N GLY A 31 -2.81 -2.32 -5.31
CA GLY A 31 -3.57 -3.28 -4.50
C GLY A 31 -4.59 -2.65 -3.54
N LEU A 32 -4.81 -1.33 -3.63
CA LEU A 32 -5.68 -0.56 -2.71
C LEU A 32 -6.75 0.25 -3.45
N LYS A 33 -6.97 -0.05 -4.74
CA LYS A 33 -7.82 0.76 -5.63
C LYS A 33 -9.31 0.62 -5.36
N THR A 34 -9.79 -0.61 -5.14
CA THR A 34 -11.22 -0.92 -4.99
C THR A 34 -11.50 -1.42 -3.57
N PRO A 35 -12.77 -1.39 -3.11
CA PRO A 35 -13.14 -1.95 -1.82
C PRO A 35 -12.75 -3.43 -1.67
N GLU A 36 -12.85 -4.22 -2.74
CA GLU A 36 -12.50 -5.64 -2.76
C GLU A 36 -10.99 -5.83 -2.59
N LEU A 37 -10.18 -5.05 -3.31
CA LEU A 37 -8.73 -5.07 -3.16
C LEU A 37 -8.29 -4.60 -1.77
N LEU A 38 -8.94 -3.57 -1.22
CA LEU A 38 -8.66 -3.10 0.14
C LEU A 38 -9.01 -4.16 1.19
N ALA A 39 -10.14 -4.85 1.04
CA ALA A 39 -10.55 -5.95 1.92
C ALA A 39 -9.61 -7.17 1.81
N MET A 40 -9.12 -7.48 0.61
CA MET A 40 -8.08 -8.51 0.41
C MET A 40 -6.77 -8.11 1.08
N ALA A 41 -6.30 -6.88 0.88
CA ALA A 41 -5.06 -6.39 1.47
C ALA A 41 -5.11 -6.40 3.01
N ALA A 42 -6.27 -6.05 3.59
CA ALA A 42 -6.53 -6.14 5.03
C ALA A 42 -6.59 -7.59 5.57
N ALA A 43 -6.77 -8.58 4.69
CA ALA A 43 -6.83 -9.99 5.05
C ALA A 43 -5.47 -10.69 5.04
N VAL A 44 -4.44 -10.06 4.45
CA VAL A 44 -3.09 -10.64 4.40
C VAL A 44 -2.55 -10.79 5.83
N PRO A 45 -2.11 -11.99 6.25
CA PRO A 45 -1.47 -12.18 7.56
C PRO A 45 -0.23 -11.29 7.70
N LEU A 46 -0.03 -10.69 8.87
CA LEU A 46 1.04 -9.71 9.09
C LEU A 46 2.44 -10.29 8.88
N ASP A 47 2.66 -11.57 9.22
CA ASP A 47 3.91 -12.30 8.98
C ASP A 47 4.15 -12.66 7.51
N SER A 48 3.13 -12.47 6.67
CA SER A 48 3.12 -12.74 5.24
C SER A 48 3.03 -11.47 4.39
N LEU A 49 2.96 -10.28 5.01
CA LEU A 49 2.77 -9.00 4.34
C LEU A 49 4.11 -8.31 4.03
N VAL A 50 4.24 -7.80 2.80
CA VAL A 50 5.31 -6.90 2.38
C VAL A 50 4.67 -5.62 1.85
N VAL A 51 5.19 -4.46 2.26
CA VAL A 51 4.72 -3.15 1.79
C VAL A 51 5.72 -2.56 0.81
N GLU A 52 5.25 -2.03 -0.32
CA GLU A 52 6.06 -1.39 -1.34
C GLU A 52 5.32 -0.24 -2.03
N THR A 53 6.03 0.55 -2.84
CA THR A 53 5.41 1.65 -3.61
C THR A 53 5.25 1.34 -5.09
N ASP A 54 6.14 0.50 -5.63
CA ASP A 54 6.34 0.35 -7.07
C ASP A 54 6.57 1.70 -7.78
N ALA A 55 7.25 2.64 -7.09
CA ALA A 55 7.58 3.95 -7.66
C ALA A 55 8.34 3.79 -8.99
N PRO A 56 7.99 4.57 -10.04
CA PRO A 56 7.17 5.78 -10.01
C PRO A 56 5.65 5.57 -10.17
N TRP A 57 5.17 4.33 -10.07
CA TRP A 57 3.80 3.93 -10.35
C TRP A 57 2.94 3.80 -9.08
N CYS A 58 1.73 3.26 -9.22
CA CYS A 58 0.85 2.87 -8.12
C CYS A 58 0.53 3.97 -7.08
N ASP A 59 0.39 5.22 -7.54
CA ASP A 59 -0.09 6.33 -6.72
C ASP A 59 -1.48 6.05 -6.09
N ILE A 60 -1.69 6.47 -4.84
CA ILE A 60 -2.98 6.37 -4.14
C ILE A 60 -3.80 7.62 -4.44
N ARG A 61 -4.69 7.52 -5.43
CA ARG A 61 -5.45 8.65 -5.95
C ARG A 61 -6.74 8.90 -5.17
N PRO A 62 -7.29 10.13 -5.17
CA PRO A 62 -8.57 10.44 -4.53
C PRO A 62 -9.76 9.54 -4.92
N THR A 63 -9.70 8.91 -6.09
CA THR A 63 -10.74 7.99 -6.58
C THR A 63 -10.57 6.55 -6.09
N HIS A 64 -9.47 6.21 -5.43
CA HIS A 64 -9.21 4.87 -4.89
C HIS A 64 -9.86 4.72 -3.52
N ALA A 65 -10.37 3.52 -3.23
CA ALA A 65 -10.99 3.20 -1.93
C ALA A 65 -10.03 3.48 -0.76
N GLY A 66 -8.75 3.14 -0.91
CA GLY A 66 -7.73 3.35 0.11
C GLY A 66 -7.47 4.82 0.47
N HIS A 67 -7.75 5.78 -0.42
CA HIS A 67 -7.39 7.18 -0.21
C HIS A 67 -8.03 7.80 1.04
N ALA A 68 -9.18 7.29 1.49
CA ALA A 68 -9.85 7.76 2.71
C ALA A 68 -8.99 7.64 3.97
N HIS A 69 -7.93 6.83 3.94
CA HIS A 69 -7.05 6.57 5.07
C HIS A 69 -5.70 7.28 4.98
N VAL A 70 -5.39 7.93 3.85
CA VAL A 70 -4.13 8.66 3.65
C VAL A 70 -4.11 9.91 4.53
N ARG A 71 -3.02 10.07 5.29
CA ARG A 71 -2.81 11.21 6.20
C ARG A 71 -1.60 12.02 5.79
N THR A 72 -0.49 11.36 5.47
CA THR A 72 0.76 12.03 5.11
C THR A 72 0.66 12.57 3.69
N GLN A 73 0.98 13.85 3.53
CA GLN A 73 1.08 14.52 2.24
C GLN A 73 2.35 15.36 2.16
N TRP A 74 2.90 15.48 0.96
CA TRP A 74 4.06 16.31 0.66
C TRP A 74 3.70 17.40 -0.32
N GLU A 75 4.43 18.51 -0.26
CA GLU A 75 4.28 19.56 -1.24
C GLU A 75 4.68 19.06 -2.63
N THR A 76 3.73 19.15 -3.56
CA THR A 76 3.80 18.51 -4.88
C THR A 76 3.64 19.55 -5.98
N VAL A 77 4.57 19.57 -6.94
CA VAL A 77 4.58 20.49 -8.08
C VAL A 77 4.31 19.77 -9.40
N LYS A 78 3.90 20.51 -10.43
CA LYS A 78 3.83 19.95 -11.80
C LYS A 78 5.24 19.60 -12.31
N PRO A 79 5.40 18.61 -13.19
CA PRO A 79 6.71 18.21 -13.71
C PRO A 79 7.54 19.39 -14.26
N GLU A 80 6.91 20.33 -14.97
CA GLU A 80 7.57 21.48 -15.60
C GLU A 80 8.03 22.54 -14.59
N LYS A 81 7.63 22.40 -13.30
CA LYS A 81 7.98 23.29 -12.19
C LYS A 81 8.84 22.60 -11.14
N PHE A 82 9.46 21.46 -11.48
CA PHE A 82 10.27 20.72 -10.54
C PHE A 82 11.39 21.57 -9.95
N VAL A 83 11.52 21.50 -8.62
CA VAL A 83 12.65 22.03 -7.87
C VAL A 83 13.08 20.98 -6.84
N PRO A 84 14.38 20.88 -6.50
CA PRO A 84 14.84 19.98 -5.45
C PRO A 84 14.08 20.17 -4.14
N GLY A 85 13.73 19.06 -3.48
CA GLY A 85 12.97 19.07 -2.22
C GLY A 85 11.44 19.12 -2.36
N ARG A 86 10.91 19.02 -3.58
CA ARG A 86 9.46 18.90 -3.86
C ARG A 86 9.13 17.59 -4.57
N MET A 87 7.97 17.02 -4.25
CA MET A 87 7.43 15.88 -5.00
C MET A 87 6.93 16.34 -6.37
N VAL A 88 6.85 15.41 -7.33
CA VAL A 88 6.30 15.67 -8.67
C VAL A 88 4.91 15.04 -8.79
N LYS A 89 3.93 15.81 -9.26
CA LYS A 89 2.55 15.36 -9.43
C LYS A 89 2.49 14.12 -10.32
N ASN A 90 1.75 13.10 -9.86
CA ASN A 90 1.58 11.81 -10.53
C ASN A 90 2.87 10.99 -10.69
N ARG A 91 3.91 11.25 -9.87
CA ARG A 91 5.12 10.44 -9.78
C ARG A 91 5.28 9.99 -8.35
N THR A 92 4.90 8.74 -8.08
CA THR A 92 5.13 8.14 -6.76
C THR A 92 6.64 8.06 -6.49
N GLU A 93 7.01 8.14 -5.22
CA GLU A 93 8.40 8.06 -4.74
C GLU A 93 8.48 7.04 -3.60
N PRO A 94 9.66 6.49 -3.27
CA PRO A 94 9.81 5.54 -2.17
C PRO A 94 9.25 6.03 -0.82
N SER A 95 9.28 7.34 -0.55
CA SER A 95 8.71 7.94 0.67
C SER A 95 7.20 7.73 0.80
N HIS A 96 6.48 7.51 -0.30
CA HIS A 96 5.04 7.26 -0.30
C HIS A 96 4.69 5.88 0.27
N VAL A 97 5.67 5.04 0.64
CA VAL A 97 5.43 3.80 1.39
C VAL A 97 4.64 4.05 2.69
N LEU A 98 4.81 5.25 3.29
CA LEU A 98 4.02 5.66 4.45
C LEU A 98 2.52 5.71 4.16
N GLN A 99 2.12 6.18 2.98
CA GLN A 99 0.70 6.20 2.61
C GLN A 99 0.15 4.78 2.47
N VAL A 100 0.92 3.84 1.93
CA VAL A 100 0.49 2.43 1.85
C VAL A 100 0.28 1.84 3.25
N VAL A 101 1.20 2.12 4.19
CA VAL A 101 1.05 1.72 5.60
C VAL A 101 -0.18 2.36 6.25
N GLU A 102 -0.40 3.66 6.06
CA GLU A 102 -1.58 4.38 6.57
C GLU A 102 -2.89 3.75 6.08
N VAL A 103 -2.96 3.41 4.79
CA VAL A 103 -4.13 2.75 4.22
C VAL A 103 -4.35 1.36 4.81
N LEU A 104 -3.30 0.55 4.92
CA LEU A 104 -3.41 -0.80 5.50
C LEU A 104 -3.83 -0.75 6.98
N ALA A 105 -3.30 0.20 7.74
CA ALA A 105 -3.65 0.42 9.14
C ALA A 105 -5.08 0.99 9.32
N GLY A 106 -5.59 1.73 8.33
CA GLY A 106 -6.91 2.37 8.39
C GLY A 106 -8.06 1.54 7.80
N GLY A 107 -7.79 0.72 6.77
CA GLY A 107 -8.81 0.01 5.98
C GLY A 107 -9.18 -1.39 6.48
N GLY A 108 -8.41 -1.97 7.39
CA GLY A 108 -8.62 -3.33 7.90
C GLY A 108 -9.00 -3.38 9.38
N GLY A 109 -10.11 -4.02 9.70
CA GLY A 109 -10.55 -4.35 11.06
C GLY A 109 -9.65 -5.36 11.82
N GLY A 110 -8.44 -5.63 11.34
CA GLY A 110 -7.37 -6.22 12.14
C GLY A 110 -6.78 -5.11 12.99
N GLY A 111 -7.20 -5.05 14.26
CA GLY A 111 -6.97 -3.90 15.13
C GLY A 111 -5.54 -3.38 15.12
N ARG A 112 -5.41 -2.09 15.48
CA ARG A 112 -4.20 -1.35 15.86
C ARG A 112 -3.16 -2.13 16.71
N ALA A 113 -3.48 -3.33 17.19
CA ALA A 113 -2.70 -4.19 18.06
C ALA A 113 -1.46 -4.85 17.44
N GLY A 114 -1.22 -4.72 16.12
CA GLY A 114 -0.12 -5.43 15.44
C GLY A 114 1.06 -4.58 14.95
N LEU A 115 0.90 -3.26 14.81
CA LEU A 115 1.95 -2.38 14.29
C LEU A 115 2.62 -1.61 15.45
N PRO A 116 3.80 -2.03 15.93
CA PRO A 116 4.50 -1.30 16.98
C PRO A 116 4.88 0.11 16.50
N GLY A 117 4.53 1.13 17.28
CA GLY A 117 5.04 2.49 17.10
C GLY A 117 4.13 3.50 16.39
N LEU A 118 2.84 3.20 16.21
CA LEU A 118 1.85 4.14 15.66
C LEU A 118 0.73 4.40 16.69
N GLU A 119 1.09 4.97 17.83
CA GLU A 119 0.13 5.60 18.75
C GLU A 119 0.05 7.10 18.44
N ASP A 120 -1.16 7.65 18.61
CA ASP A 120 -1.55 9.01 18.19
C ASP A 120 -0.67 10.13 18.78
#